data_AF-H0BV87-F1
#
_entry.id   AF-H0BV87-F1
#
_cell.length_a   1.000
_cell.length_b   1.000
_cell.length_c   1.000
_cell.angle_alpha   90.00
_cell.angle_beta   90.00
_cell.angle_gamma   90.00
#
_symmetry.space_group_name_H-M   'P 1'
#
loop_
_entity.id
_entity.type
_entity.pdbx_description
1 polymer ?
#
loop_
_entity_poly.entity_id
_entity_poly.type
_entity_poly.pdbx_seq_one_letter_code
_entity_poly.pdbx_strand_id
1 'polypeptide(L)'
;MYRPLFDELARAHPEVRFEWVDIEDDSDIAGDLDVETFPTLLIADGERALFLGPLLPQAPVLARLLTSLQAAAPGSAGAGGEAQQVFERVRTARGA
;
A
#
# COMPACT_ATOMS: atom_id res chain seq x y z
N MET A 1 -2.07 8.81 16.05
CA MET A 1 -1.86 7.35 15.86
C MET A 1 -2.59 6.95 14.58
N TYR A 2 -1.92 6.34 13.61
CA TYR A 2 -2.50 6.06 12.27
C TYR A 2 -3.42 4.84 12.28
N ARG A 3 -3.19 3.89 13.20
CA ARG A 3 -3.90 2.61 13.26
C ARG A 3 -5.43 2.71 13.31
N PRO A 4 -6.06 3.58 14.14
CA PRO A 4 -7.52 3.68 14.16
C PRO A 4 -8.13 4.12 12.82
N LEU A 5 -7.46 5.04 12.11
CA LEU A 5 -7.90 5.47 10.79
C LEU A 5 -7.74 4.33 9.76
N PHE A 6 -6.63 3.60 9.81
CA PHE A 6 -6.40 2.43 8.97
C PHE A 6 -7.48 1.36 9.17
N ASP A 7 -7.84 1.06 10.42
CA ASP A 7 -8.89 0.08 10.74
C ASP A 7 -10.28 0.56 10.30
N GLU A 8 -10.56 1.86 10.36
CA GLU A 8 -11.81 2.45 9.84
C GLU A 8 -11.91 2.31 8.32
N LEU A 9 -10.82 2.60 7.61
CA LEU A 9 -10.75 2.47 6.16
C LEU A 9 -10.88 1.01 5.71
N ALA A 10 -10.24 0.09 6.43
CA ALA A 10 -10.39 -1.34 6.18
C ALA A 10 -11.85 -1.80 6.32
N ARG A 11 -12.59 -1.26 7.29
CA ARG A 11 -14.03 -1.54 7.45
C ARG A 11 -14.87 -0.92 6.34
N ALA A 12 -14.47 0.25 5.82
CA ALA A 12 -15.19 0.95 4.75
C ALA A 12 -14.97 0.32 3.36
N HIS A 13 -13.89 -0.44 3.18
CA HIS A 13 -13.50 -1.07 1.91
C HIS A 13 -13.27 -2.58 2.09
N PRO A 14 -14.33 -3.37 2.36
CA PRO A 14 -14.22 -4.81 2.61
C PRO A 14 -13.69 -5.61 1.40
N GLU A 15 -13.76 -5.06 0.20
CA GLU A 15 -13.19 -5.63 -1.02
C GLU A 15 -11.66 -5.45 -1.14
N VAL A 16 -11.06 -4.61 -0.29
CA VAL A 16 -9.63 -4.32 -0.28
C VAL A 16 -8.97 -5.03 0.90
N ARG A 17 -7.82 -5.66 0.65
CA ARG A 17 -7.00 -6.25 1.70
C ARG A 17 -6.09 -5.19 2.32
N PHE A 18 -6.28 -4.91 3.61
CA PHE A 18 -5.45 -3.99 4.38
C PHE A 18 -4.41 -4.77 5.18
N GLU A 19 -3.13 -4.50 4.92
CA GLU A 19 -2.00 -5.12 5.61
C GLU A 19 -1.17 -4.05 6.33
N TRP A 20 -0.92 -4.27 7.61
CA TRP A 20 0.02 -3.44 8.36
C TRP A 20 1.39 -4.12 8.32
N VAL A 21 2.40 -3.36 7.89
CA VAL A 21 3.79 -3.79 7.88
C VAL A 21 4.53 -2.92 8.88
N ASP A 22 5.08 -3.56 9.89
CA ASP A 22 6.00 -2.90 10.81
C ASP A 22 7.42 -3.20 10.34
N ILE A 23 8.19 -2.19 9.94
CA ILE A 23 9.52 -2.42 9.38
C ILE A 23 10.51 -3.00 10.39
N GLU A 24 10.25 -2.83 11.70
CA GLU A 24 11.10 -3.38 12.75
C GLU A 24 10.89 -4.90 12.89
N ASP A 25 9.64 -5.36 12.74
CA ASP A 25 9.28 -6.78 12.86
C ASP A 25 9.26 -7.53 11.51
N ASP A 26 8.99 -6.83 10.41
CA ASP A 26 8.85 -7.37 9.06
C ASP A 26 10.00 -6.95 8.13
N SER A 27 11.23 -7.11 8.62
CA SER A 27 12.44 -6.70 7.89
C SER A 27 12.56 -7.34 6.51
N ASP A 28 12.05 -8.55 6.30
CA ASP A 28 12.06 -9.22 4.99
C ASP A 28 11.16 -8.50 3.97
N ILE A 29 10.04 -7.92 4.43
CA ILE A 29 9.12 -7.15 3.59
C ILE A 29 9.71 -5.77 3.27
N ALA A 30 10.36 -5.12 4.25
CA ALA A 30 11.05 -3.85 4.03
C ALA A 30 12.26 -4.04 3.09
N GLY A 31 13.12 -5.02 3.38
CA GLY A 31 14.39 -5.30 2.69
C GLY A 31 15.19 -4.03 2.45
N ASP A 32 15.52 -3.73 1.20
CA ASP A 32 16.33 -2.54 0.86
C ASP A 32 15.49 -1.26 0.66
N LEU A 33 14.18 -1.28 0.96
CA LEU A 33 13.33 -0.10 0.83
C LEU A 33 13.75 0.97 1.84
N ASP A 34 14.24 2.11 1.33
CA ASP A 34 14.60 3.24 2.16
C ASP A 34 13.35 4.09 2.50
N VAL A 35 12.70 3.76 3.61
CA VAL A 35 11.52 4.51 4.08
C VAL A 35 11.96 5.74 4.86
N GLU A 36 12.05 6.88 4.17
CA GLU A 36 12.42 8.15 4.80
C GLU A 36 11.27 8.81 5.60
N THR A 37 10.02 8.51 5.25
CA THR A 37 8.84 9.16 5.84
C THR A 37 7.75 8.15 6.21
N PHE A 38 7.32 8.22 7.47
CA PHE A 38 6.20 7.41 7.96
C PHE A 38 4.89 8.21 8.03
N PRO A 39 3.76 7.58 7.72
CA PRO A 39 3.64 6.26 7.11
C PRO A 39 3.87 6.31 5.59
N THR A 40 4.43 5.23 5.04
CA THR A 40 4.51 4.98 3.60
C THR A 40 3.47 3.92 3.23
N LEU A 41 2.71 4.19 2.17
CA LEU A 41 1.67 3.29 1.69
C LEU A 41 2.11 2.61 0.39
N LEU A 42 1.75 1.34 0.27
CA LEU A 42 1.75 0.57 -0.96
C LEU A 42 0.31 0.25 -1.34
N ILE A 43 -0.09 0.49 -2.58
CA ILE A 43 -1.41 0.10 -3.13
C ILE A 43 -1.19 -0.71 -4.40
N ALA A 44 -1.93 -1.81 -4.57
CA ALA A 44 -1.80 -2.71 -5.71
C ALA A 44 -3.17 -3.25 -6.17
N ASP A 45 -3.29 -3.66 -7.44
CA ASP A 45 -4.51 -4.27 -8.03
C ASP A 45 -4.51 -5.81 -8.01
N GLY A 46 -3.65 -6.42 -7.20
CA GLY A 46 -3.50 -7.87 -7.11
C GLY A 46 -2.47 -8.45 -8.08
N GLU A 47 -2.08 -7.72 -9.13
CA GLU A 47 -0.98 -8.10 -10.03
C GLU A 47 0.16 -7.08 -9.98
N ARG A 48 -0.15 -5.79 -9.86
CA ARG A 48 0.80 -4.71 -10.03
C ARG A 48 0.73 -3.71 -8.89
N ALA A 49 1.89 -3.20 -8.48
CA ALA A 49 1.97 -2.04 -7.61
C ALA A 49 1.53 -0.78 -8.38
N LEU A 50 0.54 -0.09 -7.83
CA LEU A 50 -0.07 1.12 -8.39
C LEU A 50 0.43 2.40 -7.71
N PHE A 51 0.87 2.31 -6.46
CA PHE A 51 1.40 3.42 -5.69
C PHE A 51 2.39 2.93 -4.64
N LEU A 52 3.50 3.66 -4.46
CA LEU A 52 4.39 3.56 -3.31
C LEU A 52 4.80 4.98 -2.91
N GLY A 53 4.54 5.38 -1.67
CA GLY A 53 4.99 6.67 -1.18
C GLY A 53 4.35 7.13 0.14
N PRO A 54 4.83 8.23 0.71
CA PRO A 54 4.33 8.75 1.97
C PRO A 54 2.91 9.31 1.80
N LEU A 55 2.03 8.98 2.75
CA LEU A 55 0.71 9.57 2.82
C LEU A 55 0.28 9.78 4.27
N LEU A 56 0.17 11.05 4.67
CA LEU A 56 -0.31 11.41 6.00
C LEU A 56 -1.73 10.88 6.24
N PRO A 57 -2.11 10.59 7.51
CA PRO A 57 -3.44 10.10 7.90
C PRO A 57 -4.53 11.12 7.62
N GLN A 58 -4.98 11.18 6.37
CA GLN A 58 -6.06 12.05 5.94
C GLN A 58 -7.02 11.21 5.11
N ALA A 59 -8.12 10.77 5.74
CA ALA A 59 -9.14 9.94 5.12
C ALA A 59 -9.60 10.46 3.74
N PRO A 60 -9.86 11.78 3.55
CA PRO A 60 -10.28 12.29 2.25
C PRO A 60 -9.22 12.15 1.16
N VAL A 61 -7.93 12.26 1.53
CA VAL A 61 -6.82 12.14 0.58
C VAL A 61 -6.65 10.70 0.16
N LEU A 62 -6.70 9.75 1.11
CA LEU A 62 -6.62 8.34 0.79
C LEU A 62 -7.82 7.86 -0.04
N ALA A 63 -9.04 8.28 0.30
CA ALA A 63 -10.24 7.96 -0.49
C ALA A 63 -10.12 8.47 -1.95
N ARG A 64 -9.60 9.69 -2.13
CA ARG A 64 -9.35 10.26 -3.46
C ARG A 64 -8.27 9.50 -4.22
N LEU A 65 -7.19 9.08 -3.55
CA LEU A 65 -6.14 8.27 -4.14
C LEU A 65 -6.70 6.93 -4.63
N LEU A 66 -7.43 6.20 -3.77
CA LEU A 66 -8.08 4.93 -4.14
C LEU A 66 -9.02 5.10 -5.33
N THR A 67 -9.88 6.12 -5.32
CA THR A 67 -10.79 6.43 -6.44
C THR A 67 -10.03 6.70 -7.74
N SER A 68 -8.92 7.44 -7.66
CA SER A 68 -8.11 7.79 -8.84
C SER A 68 -7.41 6.56 -9.42
N LEU A 69 -6.94 5.65 -8.56
CA LEU A 69 -6.31 4.40 -8.97
C LEU A 69 -7.32 3.43 -9.59
N GLN A 70 -8.53 3.35 -9.05
CA GLN A 70 -9.62 2.54 -9.61
C GLN A 70 -10.12 3.05 -10.97
N ALA A 71 -10.06 4.36 -11.19
CA ALA A 71 -10.44 4.98 -12.47
C ALA A 71 -9.34 4.88 -13.55
N ALA A 72 -8.11 4.52 -13.19
CA ALA A 72 -7.03 4.37 -14.15
C ALA A 72 -7.28 3.15 -15.05
N ALA A 73 -7.06 3.31 -16.36
CA ALA A 73 -7.31 2.22 -17.31
C ALA A 73 -6.38 1.01 -17.04
N PRO A 74 -6.87 -0.23 -17.21
CA PRO A 74 -6.02 -1.42 -17.17
C PRO A 74 -4.88 -1.26 -18.19
N GLY A 75 -3.64 -1.36 -17.72
CA GLY A 75 -2.44 -1.11 -18.53
C GLY A 75 -1.75 0.25 -18.30
N SER A 76 -2.23 1.10 -17.39
CA SER A 76 -1.43 2.23 -16.89
C SER A 76 -0.09 1.76 -16.31
N ALA A 77 0.96 2.56 -16.51
CA ALA A 77 2.28 2.27 -15.96
C ALA A 77 2.20 2.18 -14.44
N GLY A 78 2.69 1.08 -13.86
CA GLY A 78 2.72 0.87 -12.41
C GLY A 78 3.67 1.83 -11.71
N ALA A 79 3.72 1.78 -10.38
CA ALA A 79 4.54 2.67 -9.53
C ALA A 79 6.07 2.44 -9.61
N GLY A 80 6.55 1.68 -10.60
CA GLY A 80 7.96 1.37 -10.80
C GLY A 80 8.40 0.03 -10.24
N GLY A 81 9.65 -0.35 -10.52
CA GLY A 81 10.20 -1.67 -10.19
C GLY A 81 10.41 -1.90 -8.69
N GLU A 82 10.75 -0.86 -7.92
CA GLU A 82 10.87 -0.95 -6.46
C GLU A 82 9.51 -1.23 -5.81
N ALA A 83 8.47 -0.48 -6.18
CA ALA A 83 7.12 -0.70 -5.72
C ALA A 83 6.62 -2.13 -6.01
N GLN A 84 6.93 -2.66 -7.19
CA GLN A 84 6.60 -4.04 -7.53
C GLN A 84 7.34 -5.04 -6.63
N GLN A 85 8.63 -4.83 -6.37
CA GLN A 85 9.41 -5.72 -5.50
C GLN A 85 8.89 -5.74 -4.06
N VAL A 86 8.48 -4.59 -3.52
CA VAL A 86 7.84 -4.54 -2.19
C VAL A 86 6.52 -5.32 -2.22
N PHE A 87 5.70 -5.14 -3.26
CA PHE A 87 4.44 -5.85 -3.41
C PHE A 87 4.61 -7.37 -3.45
N GLU A 88 5.55 -7.89 -4.23
CA GLU A 88 5.81 -9.35 -4.30
C GLU A 88 6.26 -9.91 -2.95
N ARG A 89 7.04 -9.16 -2.17
CA ARG A 89 7.46 -9.56 -0.83
C ARG A 89 6.29 -9.59 0.15
N VAL A 90 5.40 -8.59 0.12
CA VAL A 90 4.16 -8.60 0.90
C VAL A 90 3.31 -9.83 0.55
N ARG A 91 3.09 -10.12 -0.75
CA ARG A 91 2.31 -11.28 -1.19
C ARG A 91 2.90 -12.60 -0.70
N THR A 92 4.21 -12.73 -0.80
CA THR A 92 4.94 -13.93 -0.38
C THR A 92 4.84 -14.12 1.12
N ALA A 93 5.07 -13.06 1.90
CA ALA A 93 5.08 -13.13 3.36
C ALA A 93 3.69 -13.33 3.98
N ARG A 94 2.63 -12.84 3.33
CA ARG A 94 1.28 -12.85 3.88
C ARG A 94 0.35 -13.90 3.29
N GLY A 95 0.87 -14.74 2.40
CA GLY A 95 0.11 -15.75 1.67
C GLY A 95 -0.91 -15.10 0.72
N ALA A 96 -0.76 -15.37 -0.58
CA ALA A 96 -1.77 -15.01 -1.56
C ALA A 96 -3.10 -15.72 -1.27
#